data_AF-A0A023FYX0-F1
#
_entry.id   AF-A0A023FYX0-F1
#
_cell.length_a   1.000
_cell.length_b   1.000
_cell.length_c   1.000
_cell.angle_alpha   90.00
_cell.angle_beta   90.00
_cell.angle_gamma   90.00
#
_symmetry.space_group_name_H-M   'P 1'
#
loop_
_entity.id
_entity.type
_entity.pdbx_description
1 polymer ?
#
loop_
_entity_poly.entity_id
_entity_poly.type
_entity_poly.pdbx_seq_one_letter_code
_entity_poly.pdbx_strand_id
1 'polypeptide(L)'
;MLLVAFLIAGSGLFATVGASTIAKQELNGTQIYKRSLKLLRSKATLKLILYSPGIEERLQKCMFSNFLNKIDHGAQRTFITAYMNTSISIVLRNGSKPALEIKSHGDALPYLWREIRYIKHIAPKDCIILQASSYYDYGYGPLCMLLGFRQNYKCEDEFLDLCDRGDFADPTACNPIKSKAKQDVK
;
A
#
# COMPACT_ATOMS: atom_id res chain seq x y z
N MET A 1 58.63 16.10 34.28
CA MET A 1 57.69 16.80 33.37
C MET A 1 58.30 16.84 31.98
N LEU A 2 57.48 16.82 30.91
CA LEU A 2 57.75 16.52 29.48
C LEU A 2 57.73 15.02 29.16
N LEU A 3 56.61 14.34 28.85
CA LEU A 3 55.48 14.57 27.92
C LEU A 3 55.86 14.48 26.41
N VAL A 4 55.32 13.41 25.79
CA VAL A 4 54.88 13.25 24.39
C VAL A 4 55.93 13.07 23.30
N ALA A 5 55.94 11.88 22.68
CA ALA A 5 55.58 11.68 21.26
C ALA A 5 55.76 10.22 20.82
N PHE A 6 54.80 9.35 21.15
CA PHE A 6 54.57 8.12 20.38
C PHE A 6 53.46 8.43 19.36
N LEU A 7 53.83 8.87 18.17
CA LEU A 7 52.90 8.90 17.03
C LEU A 7 53.02 7.55 16.31
N ILE A 8 52.21 6.60 16.78
CA ILE A 8 51.91 5.37 16.06
C ILE A 8 51.15 5.79 14.80
N ALA A 9 51.83 5.76 13.66
CA ALA A 9 51.23 5.83 12.35
C ALA A 9 50.46 4.53 12.09
N GLY A 10 49.31 4.39 12.74
CA GLY A 10 48.30 3.39 12.40
C GLY A 10 47.55 3.89 11.18
N SER A 11 48.01 3.51 9.99
CA SER A 11 47.25 3.62 8.75
C SER A 11 46.04 2.69 8.84
N GLY A 12 44.99 3.14 9.53
CA GLY A 12 43.67 2.53 9.48
C GLY A 12 43.18 2.64 8.04
N LEU A 13 43.37 1.59 7.27
CA LEU A 13 42.62 1.31 6.05
C LEU A 13 41.14 1.26 6.44
N PHE A 14 40.48 2.41 6.44
CA PHE A 14 39.05 2.45 6.22
C PHE A 14 38.84 1.93 4.80
N ALA A 15 38.61 0.63 4.68
CA ALA A 15 37.88 0.09 3.58
C ALA A 15 36.54 0.82 3.59
N THR A 16 36.42 1.83 2.73
CA THR A 16 35.13 2.32 2.27
C THR A 16 34.41 1.11 1.74
N VAL A 17 33.52 0.55 2.57
CA VAL A 17 32.51 -0.40 2.14
C VAL A 17 31.71 0.37 1.10
N GLY A 18 32.09 0.18 -0.16
CA GLY A 18 31.33 0.67 -1.29
C GLY A 18 29.93 0.13 -1.09
N ALA A 19 28.98 1.04 -0.84
CA ALA A 19 27.58 0.73 -0.98
C ALA A 19 27.42 0.24 -2.42
N SER A 20 27.39 -1.08 -2.61
CA SER A 20 26.94 -1.62 -3.87
C SER A 20 25.47 -1.26 -3.92
N THR A 21 25.18 -0.19 -4.65
CA THR A 21 23.84 0.09 -5.13
C THR A 21 23.50 -1.07 -6.05
N ILE A 22 23.01 -2.16 -5.47
CA ILE A 22 22.36 -3.23 -6.22
C ILE A 22 21.23 -2.53 -6.94
N ALA A 23 21.41 -2.30 -8.25
CA ALA A 23 20.42 -1.65 -9.09
C ALA A 23 19.09 -2.39 -8.88
N LYS A 24 18.10 -1.68 -8.37
CA LYS A 24 16.76 -2.21 -8.11
C LYS A 24 16.21 -2.70 -9.45
N GLN A 25 16.06 -4.01 -9.60
CA GLN A 25 15.64 -4.59 -10.87
C GLN A 25 14.24 -4.07 -11.21
N GLU A 26 14.15 -3.28 -12.27
CA GLU A 26 12.88 -2.73 -12.74
C GLU A 26 12.03 -3.89 -13.30
N LEU A 27 10.84 -4.09 -12.71
CA LEU A 27 9.95 -5.15 -13.15
C LEU A 27 9.22 -4.71 -14.42
N ASN A 28 9.21 -5.55 -15.44
CA ASN A 28 8.39 -5.27 -16.62
C ASN A 28 6.89 -5.46 -16.32
N GLY A 29 6.02 -4.87 -17.15
CA GLY A 29 4.56 -4.92 -16.94
C GLY A 29 3.99 -6.34 -16.83
N THR A 30 4.54 -7.31 -17.57
CA THR A 30 4.10 -8.72 -17.48
C THR A 30 4.45 -9.35 -16.12
N GLN A 31 5.64 -9.05 -15.58
CA GLN A 31 6.05 -9.52 -14.27
C GLN A 31 5.21 -8.88 -13.16
N ILE A 32 4.95 -7.57 -13.25
CA ILE A 32 4.05 -6.87 -12.33
C ILE A 32 2.67 -7.52 -12.36
N TYR A 33 2.09 -7.70 -13.56
CA TYR A 33 0.79 -8.34 -13.73
C TYR A 33 0.71 -9.73 -13.08
N LYS A 34 1.67 -10.63 -13.37
CA LYS A 34 1.69 -11.99 -12.82
C LYS A 34 1.84 -12.00 -11.30
N ARG A 35 2.69 -11.12 -10.75
CA ARG A 35 2.92 -10.99 -9.31
C ARG A 35 1.71 -10.42 -8.60
N SER A 36 1.06 -9.40 -9.17
CA SER A 36 -0.17 -8.82 -8.62
C SER A 36 -1.30 -9.82 -8.63
N LEU A 37 -1.44 -10.61 -9.69
CA LEU A 37 -2.46 -11.66 -9.75
C LEU A 37 -2.27 -12.71 -8.66
N LYS A 38 -1.02 -13.07 -8.36
CA LYS A 38 -0.67 -13.98 -7.26
C LYS A 38 -1.05 -13.38 -5.89
N LEU A 39 -0.75 -12.10 -5.66
CA LEU A 39 -1.09 -11.40 -4.42
C LEU A 39 -2.61 -11.33 -4.22
N LEU A 40 -3.35 -10.89 -5.24
CA LEU A 40 -4.81 -10.72 -5.18
C LEU A 40 -5.53 -12.06 -4.96
N ARG A 41 -4.97 -13.17 -5.43
CA ARG A 41 -5.51 -14.52 -5.24
C ARG A 41 -5.01 -15.23 -3.98
N SER A 42 -4.21 -14.56 -3.16
CA SER A 42 -3.81 -15.08 -1.84
C SER A 42 -5.01 -15.16 -0.92
N LYS A 43 -5.10 -16.25 -0.15
CA LYS A 43 -6.14 -16.44 0.88
C LYS A 43 -5.96 -15.51 2.09
N ALA A 44 -4.79 -14.91 2.26
CA ALA A 44 -4.52 -13.98 3.35
C ALA A 44 -5.36 -12.69 3.21
N THR A 45 -5.75 -12.10 4.34
CA THR A 45 -6.49 -10.83 4.39
C THR A 45 -5.59 -9.69 3.97
N LEU A 46 -6.00 -8.96 2.94
CA LEU A 46 -5.34 -7.74 2.49
C LEU A 46 -5.86 -6.57 3.33
N LYS A 47 -4.97 -5.65 3.71
CA LYS A 47 -5.27 -4.51 4.58
C LYS A 47 -4.71 -3.24 3.96
N LEU A 48 -5.39 -2.12 4.16
CA LEU A 48 -4.75 -0.81 3.99
C LEU A 48 -3.72 -0.61 5.10
N ILE A 49 -2.49 -0.23 4.72
CA ILE A 49 -1.36 -0.05 5.65
C ILE A 49 -0.93 1.42 5.72
N LEU A 50 -0.65 2.02 4.56
CA LEU A 50 -0.26 3.42 4.41
C LEU A 50 -1.09 4.06 3.31
N TYR A 51 -1.25 5.38 3.39
CA TYR A 51 -1.84 6.18 2.34
C TYR A 51 -1.18 7.56 2.27
N SER A 52 -1.13 8.16 1.08
CA SER A 52 -0.57 9.50 0.90
C SER A 52 -1.48 10.56 1.49
N PRO A 53 -0.96 11.66 2.04
CA PRO A 53 -1.79 12.73 2.54
C PRO A 53 -2.62 13.40 1.45
N GLY A 54 -3.74 14.01 1.84
CA GLY A 54 -4.71 14.65 0.93
C GLY A 54 -5.87 13.74 0.51
N ILE A 55 -5.94 12.49 1.01
CA ILE A 55 -7.08 11.59 0.78
C ILE A 55 -7.80 11.16 2.07
N GLU A 56 -7.38 11.65 3.23
CA GLU A 56 -7.83 11.29 4.57
C GLU A 56 -9.34 11.40 4.73
N GLU A 57 -9.92 12.50 4.23
CA GLU A 57 -11.35 12.79 4.37
C GLU A 57 -12.22 11.88 3.49
N ARG A 58 -11.63 11.34 2.42
CA ARG A 58 -12.33 10.51 1.43
C ARG A 58 -12.03 9.02 1.60
N LEU A 59 -10.97 8.70 2.33
CA LEU A 59 -10.49 7.35 2.58
C LEU A 59 -11.02 6.83 3.90
N GLN A 60 -11.56 5.62 3.89
CA GLN A 60 -11.84 4.90 5.12
C GLN A 60 -10.49 4.48 5.71
N LYS A 61 -10.10 5.09 6.84
CA LYS A 61 -8.80 4.88 7.52
C LYS A 61 -8.56 3.43 7.98
N CYS A 62 -9.55 2.58 7.80
CA CYS A 62 -9.45 1.14 7.96
C CYS A 62 -10.11 0.46 6.75
N MET A 63 -9.42 -0.53 6.18
CA MET A 63 -9.97 -1.35 5.11
C MET A 63 -9.35 -2.74 5.18
N PHE A 64 -10.21 -3.77 5.14
CA PHE A 64 -9.84 -5.17 5.07
C PHE A 64 -10.50 -5.84 3.88
N SER A 65 -9.81 -6.80 3.29
CA SER A 65 -10.30 -7.55 2.15
C SER A 65 -9.93 -9.02 2.25
N ASN A 66 -10.93 -9.88 2.41
CA ASN A 66 -10.77 -11.33 2.50
C ASN A 66 -10.97 -11.96 1.12
N PHE A 67 -10.19 -12.97 0.81
CA PHE A 67 -10.33 -13.69 -0.45
C PHE A 67 -11.63 -14.50 -0.48
N LEU A 68 -12.37 -14.42 -1.59
CA LEU A 68 -13.57 -15.23 -1.81
C LEU A 68 -13.32 -16.26 -2.90
N ASN A 69 -12.95 -15.80 -4.10
CA ASN A 69 -12.76 -16.69 -5.25
C ASN A 69 -11.79 -16.13 -6.28
N LYS A 70 -11.29 -17.03 -7.15
CA LYS A 70 -10.51 -16.62 -8.32
C LYS A 70 -11.49 -16.23 -9.43
N ILE A 71 -11.20 -15.13 -10.11
CA ILE A 71 -11.88 -14.75 -11.36
C ILE A 71 -10.84 -14.55 -12.45
N ASP A 72 -11.29 -14.46 -13.69
CA ASP A 72 -10.37 -14.15 -14.77
C ASP A 72 -9.69 -12.79 -14.56
N HIS A 73 -8.40 -12.75 -14.87
CA HIS A 73 -7.54 -11.57 -14.67
C HIS A 73 -7.57 -10.93 -13.26
N GLY A 74 -8.07 -11.61 -12.22
CA GLY A 74 -8.22 -10.99 -10.91
C GLY A 74 -8.62 -11.93 -9.76
N ALA A 75 -9.30 -11.36 -8.78
CA ALA A 75 -9.91 -12.08 -7.66
C ALA A 75 -11.21 -11.40 -7.19
N GLN A 76 -12.16 -12.22 -6.75
CA GLN A 76 -13.29 -11.77 -5.96
C GLN A 76 -12.87 -11.77 -4.48
N ARG A 77 -13.16 -10.67 -3.78
CA ARG A 77 -12.81 -10.47 -2.38
C ARG A 77 -13.90 -9.72 -1.64
N THR A 78 -13.85 -9.67 -0.32
CA THR A 78 -14.66 -8.73 0.46
C THR A 78 -14.04 -7.34 0.44
N PHE A 79 -14.85 -6.32 0.70
CA PHE A 79 -14.44 -4.96 1.00
C PHE A 79 -15.10 -4.58 2.32
N ILE A 80 -14.30 -4.53 3.37
CA ILE A 80 -14.75 -4.31 4.75
C ILE A 80 -14.13 -3.01 5.24
N THR A 81 -14.97 -2.10 5.70
CA THR A 81 -14.60 -0.85 6.36
C THR A 81 -15.50 -0.67 7.60
N ALA A 82 -15.36 0.44 8.32
CA ALA A 82 -16.23 0.77 9.45
C ALA A 82 -17.74 0.83 9.10
N TYR A 83 -18.07 1.15 7.83
CA TYR A 83 -19.44 1.46 7.41
C TYR A 83 -19.98 0.51 6.34
N MET A 84 -19.15 -0.38 5.82
CA MET A 84 -19.52 -1.21 4.67
C MET A 84 -18.86 -2.58 4.77
N ASN A 85 -19.63 -3.61 4.41
CA ASN A 85 -19.15 -4.95 4.18
C ASN A 85 -19.83 -5.50 2.92
N THR A 86 -19.11 -5.51 1.81
CA THR A 86 -19.64 -5.95 0.51
C THR A 86 -18.65 -6.86 -0.21
N SER A 87 -19.12 -7.54 -1.25
CA SER A 87 -18.27 -8.31 -2.16
C SER A 87 -17.84 -7.43 -3.33
N ILE A 88 -16.56 -7.52 -3.68
CA ILE A 88 -15.94 -6.79 -4.78
C ILE A 88 -15.20 -7.74 -5.70
N SER A 89 -15.08 -7.35 -6.97
CA SER A 89 -14.13 -7.92 -7.92
C SER A 89 -12.97 -6.95 -8.09
N ILE A 90 -11.74 -7.43 -7.91
CA ILE A 90 -10.51 -6.70 -8.22
C ILE A 90 -9.95 -7.30 -9.52
N VAL A 91 -10.00 -6.52 -10.60
CA VAL A 91 -9.60 -6.94 -11.94
C VAL A 91 -8.31 -6.22 -12.33
N LEU A 92 -7.33 -6.97 -12.84
CA LEU A 92 -6.08 -6.41 -13.34
C LEU A 92 -6.16 -6.14 -14.84
N ARG A 93 -5.74 -4.93 -15.23
CA ARG A 93 -5.50 -4.55 -16.61
C ARG A 93 -4.03 -4.79 -16.93
N ASN A 94 -3.77 -5.65 -17.91
CA ASN A 94 -2.42 -5.89 -18.41
C ASN A 94 -2.00 -4.77 -19.36
N GLY A 95 -0.72 -4.46 -19.42
CA GLY A 95 -0.16 -3.41 -20.27
C GLY A 95 1.23 -2.99 -19.84
N SER A 96 1.78 -1.97 -20.48
CA SER A 96 3.06 -1.36 -20.07
C SER A 96 2.99 -0.76 -18.67
N LYS A 97 1.81 -0.27 -18.28
CA LYS A 97 1.49 0.22 -16.93
C LYS A 97 0.31 -0.57 -16.35
N PRO A 98 0.56 -1.74 -15.74
CA PRO A 98 -0.50 -2.53 -15.15
C PRO A 98 -1.29 -1.74 -14.11
N ALA A 99 -2.59 -1.95 -14.10
CA ALA A 99 -3.51 -1.25 -13.21
C ALA A 99 -4.51 -2.24 -12.62
N LEU A 100 -5.13 -1.87 -11.50
CA LEU A 100 -6.33 -2.54 -11.01
C LEU A 100 -7.55 -1.65 -11.15
N GLU A 101 -8.69 -2.32 -11.21
CA GLU A 101 -10.02 -1.74 -11.14
C GLU A 101 -10.84 -2.55 -10.14
N ILE A 102 -11.58 -1.86 -9.28
CA ILE A 102 -12.45 -2.50 -8.28
C ILE A 102 -13.90 -2.27 -8.66
N LYS A 103 -14.66 -3.36 -8.72
CA LYS A 103 -16.10 -3.35 -9.02
C LYS A 103 -16.87 -3.91 -7.83
N SER A 104 -17.89 -3.19 -7.39
CA SER A 104 -18.82 -3.70 -6.36
C SER A 104 -19.84 -4.64 -6.97
N HIS A 105 -20.23 -5.67 -6.22
CA HIS A 105 -21.38 -6.52 -6.55
C HIS A 105 -22.65 -6.12 -5.78
N GLY A 106 -22.56 -5.08 -4.93
CA GLY A 106 -23.67 -4.56 -4.13
C GLY A 106 -23.59 -3.04 -4.06
N ASP A 107 -23.48 -2.50 -2.84
CA ASP A 107 -23.45 -1.06 -2.61
C ASP A 107 -22.35 -0.32 -3.36
N ALA A 108 -22.60 0.93 -3.71
CA ALA A 108 -21.65 1.78 -4.39
C ALA A 108 -20.39 2.01 -3.53
N LEU A 109 -19.22 1.68 -4.07
CA LEU A 109 -17.96 1.91 -3.36
C LEU A 109 -17.69 3.42 -3.20
N PRO A 110 -16.98 3.81 -2.11
CA PRO A 110 -16.48 5.18 -1.97
C PRO A 110 -15.68 5.59 -3.21
N TYR A 111 -15.74 6.88 -3.55
CA TYR A 111 -15.20 7.39 -4.82
C TYR A 111 -13.75 6.96 -5.09
N LEU A 112 -12.87 7.02 -4.08
CA LEU A 112 -11.47 6.60 -4.20
C LEU A 112 -11.31 5.13 -4.65
N TRP A 113 -12.21 4.24 -4.27
CA TRP A 113 -12.12 2.83 -4.62
C TRP A 113 -12.71 2.51 -6.00
N ARG A 114 -13.44 3.43 -6.62
CA ARG A 114 -14.04 3.25 -7.96
C ARG A 114 -13.07 3.58 -9.11
N GLU A 115 -12.01 4.32 -8.81
CA GLU A 115 -11.03 4.73 -9.81
C GLU A 115 -10.07 3.60 -10.17
N ILE A 116 -9.57 3.65 -11.41
CA ILE A 116 -8.45 2.80 -11.83
C ILE A 116 -7.21 3.23 -11.05
N ARG A 117 -6.46 2.24 -10.54
CA ARG A 117 -5.23 2.49 -9.77
C ARG A 117 -4.05 1.81 -10.46
N TYR A 118 -3.00 2.57 -10.77
CA TYR A 118 -1.78 2.02 -11.35
C TYR A 118 -0.94 1.33 -10.28
N ILE A 119 -0.31 0.22 -10.67
CA ILE A 119 0.53 -0.56 -9.75
C ILE A 119 1.95 -0.01 -9.85
N LYS A 120 2.43 0.60 -8.77
CA LYS A 120 3.78 1.17 -8.68
C LYS A 120 4.81 0.17 -8.18
N HIS A 121 4.40 -0.68 -7.26
CA HIS A 121 5.26 -1.71 -6.70
C HIS A 121 4.45 -2.96 -6.35
N ILE A 122 5.12 -4.12 -6.42
CA ILE A 122 4.53 -5.39 -6.01
C ILE A 122 5.56 -6.34 -5.37
N ALA A 123 5.31 -6.68 -4.11
CA ALA A 123 5.95 -7.77 -3.40
C ALA A 123 4.89 -8.87 -3.17
N PRO A 124 4.81 -9.91 -4.03
CA PRO A 124 3.63 -10.78 -4.16
C PRO A 124 3.25 -11.58 -2.89
N LYS A 125 4.15 -11.67 -1.92
CA LYS A 125 3.92 -12.35 -0.63
C LYS A 125 3.68 -11.37 0.53
N ASP A 126 3.72 -10.07 0.28
CA ASP A 126 3.72 -9.04 1.32
C ASP A 126 2.74 -7.91 0.99
N CYS A 127 2.97 -7.16 -0.10
CA CYS A 127 2.29 -5.90 -0.35
C CYS A 127 2.22 -5.48 -1.83
N ILE A 128 1.38 -4.49 -2.09
CA ILE A 128 1.21 -3.80 -3.37
C ILE A 128 1.04 -2.28 -3.13
N ILE A 129 1.71 -1.46 -3.92
CA ILE A 129 1.58 0.02 -3.87
C ILE A 129 0.81 0.48 -5.10
N LEU A 130 -0.23 1.27 -4.85
CA LEU A 130 -1.22 1.71 -5.82
C LEU A 130 -1.19 3.23 -5.94
N GLN A 131 -1.21 3.76 -7.16
CA GLN A 131 -1.30 5.20 -7.43
C GLN A 131 -2.65 5.52 -8.10
N ALA A 132 -3.27 6.65 -7.72
CA ALA A 132 -4.42 7.23 -8.42
C ALA A 132 -4.16 7.42 -9.92
N SER A 133 -5.19 7.24 -10.74
CA SER A 133 -5.11 7.59 -12.16
C SER A 133 -5.15 9.10 -12.42
N SER A 134 -5.88 9.83 -11.58
CA SER A 134 -6.02 11.28 -11.64
C SER A 134 -4.94 11.94 -10.78
N TYR A 135 -4.14 12.79 -11.42
CA TYR A 135 -3.28 13.74 -10.75
C TYR A 135 -4.19 14.83 -10.18
N TYR A 136 -4.70 14.61 -8.97
CA TYR A 136 -5.34 15.71 -8.25
C TYR A 136 -4.22 16.67 -7.85
N ASP A 137 -4.08 17.75 -8.63
CA ASP A 137 -3.08 18.80 -8.44
C ASP A 137 -3.44 19.66 -7.22
N TYR A 138 -3.34 19.09 -6.03
CA TYR A 138 -3.51 19.79 -4.76
C TYR A 138 -2.16 20.23 -4.17
N GLY A 139 -1.08 20.23 -4.96
CA GLY A 139 0.28 20.49 -4.47
C GLY A 139 0.85 19.41 -3.55
N TYR A 140 0.11 18.31 -3.38
CA TYR A 140 0.54 17.09 -2.71
C TYR A 140 0.87 16.10 -3.81
N GLY A 141 2.00 15.40 -3.70
CA GLY A 141 2.49 14.47 -4.71
C GLY A 141 1.51 13.34 -5.08
N PRO A 142 1.95 12.31 -5.81
CA PRO A 142 1.05 11.28 -6.30
C PRO A 142 0.25 10.59 -5.18
N LEU A 143 -1.08 10.56 -5.31
CA LEU A 143 -1.94 9.93 -4.31
C LEU A 143 -1.76 8.40 -4.35
N CYS A 144 -1.06 7.87 -3.34
CA CYS A 144 -0.77 6.44 -3.22
C CYS A 144 -1.50 5.77 -2.06
N MET A 145 -1.62 4.44 -2.17
CA MET A 145 -2.05 3.55 -1.10
C MET A 145 -1.17 2.30 -1.07
N LEU A 146 -0.74 1.89 0.12
CA LEU A 146 -0.07 0.61 0.36
C LEU A 146 -1.10 -0.39 0.90
N LEU A 147 -1.28 -1.48 0.17
CA LEU A 147 -2.06 -2.62 0.64
C LEU A 147 -1.12 -3.79 0.96
N GLY A 148 -1.32 -4.47 2.08
CA GLY A 148 -0.48 -5.59 2.48
C GLY A 148 -1.18 -6.58 3.41
N PHE A 149 -0.58 -7.76 3.60
CA PHE A 149 -1.11 -8.76 4.54
C PHE A 149 -0.80 -8.40 6.00
N ARG A 150 0.30 -7.67 6.22
CA ARG A 150 0.81 -7.16 7.49
C ARG A 150 1.70 -5.95 7.22
N GLN A 151 2.02 -5.19 8.28
CA GLN A 151 3.08 -4.19 8.24
C GLN A 151 4.42 -4.84 7.90
N ASN A 152 5.22 -4.15 7.10
CA ASN A 152 6.49 -4.63 6.58
C ASN A 152 7.33 -3.41 6.18
N TYR A 153 8.40 -3.17 6.94
CA TYR A 153 9.28 -2.01 6.73
C TYR A 153 9.78 -1.88 5.28
N LYS A 154 10.03 -2.99 4.57
CA LYS A 154 10.49 -2.90 3.17
C LYS A 154 9.43 -2.33 2.23
N CYS A 155 8.17 -2.66 2.49
CA CYS A 155 7.04 -2.13 1.74
C CYS A 155 6.72 -0.69 2.11
N GLU A 156 6.97 -0.32 3.36
CA GLU A 156 6.79 1.03 3.89
C GLU A 156 7.88 1.96 3.35
N ASP A 157 9.15 1.54 3.38
CA ASP A 157 10.27 2.27 2.77
C ASP A 157 10.03 2.47 1.27
N GLU A 158 9.62 1.42 0.56
CA GLU A 158 9.28 1.51 -0.86
C GLU A 158 8.12 2.49 -1.13
N PHE A 159 7.15 2.56 -0.21
CA PHE A 159 6.05 3.50 -0.31
C PHE A 159 6.56 4.94 -0.17
N LEU A 160 7.43 5.20 0.80
CA LEU A 160 8.02 6.52 1.01
C LEU A 160 8.92 6.92 -0.18
N ASP A 161 9.70 6.00 -0.73
CA ASP A 161 10.52 6.26 -1.92
C ASP A 161 9.69 6.65 -3.16
N LEU A 162 8.51 6.04 -3.32
CA LEU A 162 7.67 6.22 -4.52
C LEU A 162 6.61 7.31 -4.39
N CYS A 163 6.23 7.65 -3.16
CA CYS A 163 5.07 8.48 -2.84
C CYS A 163 5.37 9.57 -1.80
N ASP A 164 6.65 9.77 -1.47
CA ASP A 164 7.25 10.72 -0.53
C ASP A 164 6.87 10.52 0.94
N ARG A 165 5.59 10.70 1.24
CA ARG A 165 5.05 10.71 2.61
C ARG A 165 3.78 9.89 2.69
N GLY A 166 3.52 9.33 3.87
CA GLY A 166 2.31 8.56 4.13
C GLY A 166 1.93 8.54 5.59
N ASP A 167 0.63 8.39 5.83
CA ASP A 167 0.07 8.16 7.16
C ASP A 167 -0.35 6.71 7.28
N PHE A 168 -0.16 6.14 8.47
CA PHE A 168 -0.60 4.79 8.77
C PHE A 168 -2.12 4.74 8.89
N ALA A 169 -2.71 3.75 8.23
CA ALA A 169 -4.09 3.38 8.45
C ALA A 169 -4.25 2.84 9.88
N ASP A 170 -5.33 3.25 10.53
CA ASP A 170 -5.69 2.77 11.86
C ASP A 170 -6.67 1.59 11.70
N PRO A 171 -6.22 0.33 11.89
CA PRO A 171 -7.09 -0.83 11.78
C PRO A 171 -8.20 -0.84 12.84
N THR A 172 -8.02 -0.15 13.98
CA THR A 172 -9.00 -0.10 15.07
C THR A 172 -10.20 0.79 14.75
N ALA A 173 -10.04 1.72 13.79
CA ALA A 173 -11.12 2.56 13.28
C ALA A 173 -12.23 1.77 12.57
N CYS A 174 -12.03 0.47 12.32
CA CYS A 174 -13.06 -0.43 11.75
C CYS A 174 -14.02 -1.01 12.78
N ASN A 175 -13.80 -0.75 14.07
CA ASN A 175 -14.83 -1.00 15.05
C ASN A 175 -15.96 -0.01 14.77
N PRO A 176 -17.20 -0.47 14.50
CA PRO A 176 -18.31 0.43 14.34
C PRO A 176 -18.36 1.28 15.61
N ILE A 177 -18.36 2.60 15.46
CA ILE A 177 -18.76 3.49 16.55
C ILE A 177 -20.11 2.93 16.98
N LYS A 178 -20.15 2.28 18.16
CA LYS A 178 -21.40 1.87 18.79
C LYS A 178 -22.28 3.09 18.69
N SER A 179 -23.37 2.97 17.94
CA SER A 179 -24.31 4.05 17.71
C SER A 179 -24.47 4.80 19.03
N LYS A 180 -24.34 6.13 19.02
CA LYS A 180 -24.84 6.93 20.12
C LYS A 180 -26.30 6.51 20.26
N ALA A 181 -26.58 5.66 21.24
CA ALA A 181 -27.91 5.31 21.64
C ALA A 181 -28.58 6.66 21.90
N LYS A 182 -29.68 6.91 21.18
CA LYS A 182 -30.58 8.03 21.46
C LYS A 182 -30.77 8.09 22.97
N GLN A 183 -30.20 9.11 23.59
CA GLN A 183 -30.59 9.52 24.92
C GLN A 183 -31.63 10.63 24.73
N ASP A 184 -32.77 10.24 24.16
CA ASP A 184 -34.02 10.96 24.34
C ASP A 184 -34.63 10.42 25.64
N VAL A 185 -34.29 11.07 26.74
CA VAL A 185 -34.91 10.97 28.07
C VAL A 185 -34.71 12.38 28.65
N LYS A 186 -35.70 13.21 28.95
CA LYS A 186 -37.14 13.09 29.11
C LYS A 186 -37.72 14.49 28.96
#